data_AF-A0A350D9Y7-F1
#
_entry.id   AF-A0A350D9Y7-F1
#
_cell.length_a   1.000
_cell.length_b   1.000
_cell.length_c   1.000
_cell.angle_alpha   90.00
_cell.angle_beta   90.00
_cell.angle_gamma   90.00
#
_symmetry.space_group_name_H-M   'P 1'
#
loop_
_entity.id
_entity.type
_entity.pdbx_description
1 polymer ?
#
loop_
_entity_poly.entity_id
_entity_poly.type
_entity_poly.pdbx_seq_one_letter_code
_entity_poly.pdbx_strand_id
1 'polypeptide(L)'
;MSWSVVSELRRERIDDWMLGKIIRLAIQELGVDEWIACREEFLIKILIEHRNQFHRIKDILINPQVCDYIHLHRFEDILYFHKESFEELIYWLFVTSIIDLVSQSETQKIPPGILERYETTQRFIEAAEGSRYRLSSLFTLLS
;
A
#
# COMPACT_ATOMS: atom_id res chain seq x y z
N MET A 1 28.27 -11.95 -4.20
CA MET A 1 27.17 -12.52 -3.40
C MET A 1 25.88 -12.01 -4.03
N SER A 2 25.13 -12.91 -4.68
CA SER A 2 24.12 -12.57 -5.67
C SER A 2 22.90 -11.87 -5.05
N TRP A 3 22.62 -10.64 -5.47
CA TRP A 3 21.42 -9.87 -5.13
C TRP A 3 20.13 -10.39 -5.82
N SER A 4 20.18 -11.55 -6.49
CA SER A 4 19.03 -12.13 -7.23
C SER A 4 17.85 -12.57 -6.36
N VAL A 5 18.08 -12.80 -5.07
CA VAL A 5 17.01 -13.22 -4.14
C VAL A 5 16.04 -12.07 -3.84
N VAL A 6 16.54 -10.83 -3.79
CA VAL A 6 15.73 -9.65 -3.46
C VAL A 6 14.83 -9.27 -4.64
N SER A 7 15.29 -9.48 -5.88
CA SER A 7 14.52 -9.20 -7.11
C SER A 7 13.31 -10.13 -7.32
N GLU A 8 13.22 -11.23 -6.58
CA GLU A 8 12.14 -12.21 -6.68
C GLU A 8 11.26 -12.26 -5.41
N LEU A 9 11.32 -11.25 -4.53
CA LEU A 9 10.38 -11.18 -3.40
C LEU A 9 8.96 -10.95 -3.93
N ARG A 10 8.18 -12.03 -4.02
CA ARG A 10 6.73 -12.01 -4.24
C ARG A 10 6.03 -12.44 -2.96
N ARG A 11 4.79 -12.00 -2.74
CA ARG A 11 3.94 -12.39 -1.59
C ARG A 11 3.98 -13.89 -1.30
N GLU A 12 3.87 -14.71 -2.34
CA GLU A 12 3.95 -16.18 -2.26
C GLU A 12 5.21 -16.64 -1.51
N ARG A 13 6.37 -16.03 -1.80
CA ARG A 13 7.62 -16.34 -1.10
C ARG A 13 7.69 -15.79 0.32
N ILE A 14 6.99 -14.69 0.63
CA ILE A 14 6.91 -14.17 2.01
C ILE A 14 6.20 -15.19 2.91
N ASP A 15 5.12 -15.78 2.40
CA ASP A 15 4.37 -16.80 3.12
C ASP A 15 5.14 -18.12 3.16
N ASP A 16 5.69 -18.56 2.02
CA ASP A 16 6.46 -19.81 1.91
C ASP A 16 7.72 -19.82 2.80
N TRP A 17 8.31 -18.65 3.05
CA TRP A 17 9.51 -18.51 3.88
C TRP A 17 9.23 -18.04 5.30
N MET A 18 7.95 -17.96 5.69
CA MET A 18 7.52 -17.47 7.00
C MET A 18 8.07 -16.07 7.33
N LEU A 19 8.41 -15.26 6.31
CA LEU A 19 8.96 -13.92 6.51
C LEU A 19 7.95 -13.02 7.23
N GLY A 20 6.65 -13.26 7.04
CA GLY A 20 5.60 -12.58 7.80
C GLY A 20 5.77 -12.71 9.31
N LYS A 21 6.09 -13.92 9.81
CA LYS A 21 6.35 -14.16 11.23
C LYS A 21 7.61 -13.43 11.71
N ILE A 22 8.67 -13.40 10.91
CA ILE A 22 9.92 -12.72 11.25
C ILE A 22 9.71 -11.21 11.33
N ILE A 23 9.00 -10.63 10.35
CA ILE A 23 8.63 -9.21 10.34
C ILE A 23 7.85 -8.86 11.60
N ARG A 24 6.83 -9.65 11.93
CA ARG A 24 6.01 -9.43 13.12
C ARG A 24 6.82 -9.46 14.41
N LEU A 25 7.65 -10.50 14.59
CA LEU A 25 8.52 -10.62 15.76
C LEU A 25 9.48 -9.43 15.88
N ALA A 26 10.10 -9.00 14.77
CA ALA A 26 10.98 -7.84 14.75
C ALA A 26 10.24 -6.55 15.16
N ILE A 27 8.99 -6.36 14.71
CA ILE A 27 8.17 -5.21 15.12
C ILE A 27 7.83 -5.26 16.61
N GLN A 28 7.53 -6.45 17.15
CA GLN A 28 7.27 -6.62 18.59
C GLN A 28 8.49 -6.40 19.46
N GLU A 29 9.68 -6.79 19.00
CA GLU A 29 10.95 -6.51 19.68
C GLU A 29 11.22 -5.01 19.81
N LEU A 30 10.62 -4.17 18.95
CA LEU A 30 10.64 -2.71 19.08
C LEU A 30 9.63 -2.17 20.11
N GLY A 31 8.90 -3.05 20.82
CA GLY A 31 7.95 -2.70 21.87
C GLY A 31 6.51 -2.48 21.39
N VAL A 32 6.20 -2.85 20.15
CA VAL A 32 4.85 -2.75 19.56
C VAL A 32 4.02 -3.98 19.95
N ASP A 33 2.72 -3.80 20.22
CA ASP A 33 1.83 -4.93 20.56
C ASP A 33 1.54 -5.85 19.37
N GLU A 34 1.07 -7.07 19.64
CA GLU A 34 0.79 -8.09 18.61
C GLU A 34 -0.23 -7.63 17.56
N TRP A 35 -1.26 -6.87 17.96
CA TRP A 35 -2.31 -6.46 17.02
C TRP A 35 -1.77 -5.45 16.02
N ILE A 36 -1.03 -4.44 16.51
CA ILE A 36 -0.35 -3.48 15.63
C ILE A 36 0.69 -4.22 14.78
N ALA A 37 1.50 -5.10 15.36
CA ALA A 37 2.51 -5.85 14.61
C ALA A 37 1.90 -6.71 13.48
N CYS A 38 0.76 -7.35 13.71
CA CYS A 38 0.01 -8.07 12.67
C CYS A 38 -0.45 -7.12 11.55
N ARG A 39 -0.97 -5.96 11.92
CA ARG A 39 -1.45 -4.95 10.97
C ARG A 39 -0.33 -4.38 10.11
N GLU A 40 0.82 -4.09 10.72
CA GLU A 40 2.01 -3.61 10.00
C GLU A 40 2.62 -4.69 9.10
N GLU A 41 2.69 -5.95 9.56
CA GLU A 41 3.05 -7.09 8.70
C GLU A 41 2.14 -7.16 7.48
N PHE A 42 0.83 -6.98 7.69
CA PHE A 42 -0.16 -7.04 6.63
C PHE A 42 0.00 -5.90 5.62
N LEU A 43 0.22 -4.67 6.09
CA LEU A 43 0.57 -3.53 5.23
C LEU A 43 1.82 -3.83 4.40
N ILE A 44 2.89 -4.33 5.02
CA ILE A 44 4.14 -4.66 4.30
C ILE A 44 3.90 -5.66 3.17
N LYS A 45 3.05 -6.67 3.40
CA LYS A 45 2.67 -7.63 2.35
C LYS A 45 1.96 -6.96 1.17
N ILE A 46 1.01 -6.06 1.45
CA ILE A 46 0.30 -5.28 0.43
C ILE A 46 1.30 -4.43 -0.38
N LEU A 47 2.22 -3.74 0.30
CA LEU A 47 3.22 -2.87 -0.33
C LEU A 47 4.17 -3.66 -1.26
N ILE A 48 4.56 -4.87 -0.87
CA ILE A 48 5.42 -5.73 -1.69
C ILE A 48 4.66 -6.27 -2.91
N GLU A 49 3.40 -6.69 -2.74
CA GLU A 49 2.55 -7.18 -3.83
C GLU A 49 2.28 -6.12 -4.89
N HIS A 50 2.05 -4.88 -4.47
CA HIS A 50 1.65 -3.78 -5.35
C HIS A 50 2.77 -2.76 -5.64
N ARG A 51 4.02 -3.09 -5.33
CA ARG A 51 5.22 -2.24 -5.45
C ARG A 51 5.28 -1.39 -6.74
N ASN A 52 4.95 -1.99 -7.90
CA ASN A 52 5.01 -1.33 -9.21
C ASN A 52 3.64 -0.95 -9.79
N GLN A 53 2.59 -0.95 -8.97
CA GLN A 53 1.21 -0.78 -9.42
C GLN A 53 0.57 0.50 -8.88
N PHE A 54 1.38 1.45 -8.39
CA PHE A 54 0.89 2.71 -7.79
C PHE A 54 -0.16 3.45 -8.65
N HIS A 55 0.02 3.48 -9.97
CA HIS A 55 -0.91 4.12 -10.90
C HIS A 55 -2.19 3.31 -11.18
N ARG A 56 -2.25 2.05 -10.72
CA ARG A 56 -3.37 1.10 -10.92
C ARG A 56 -4.19 0.95 -9.64
N ILE A 57 -4.49 2.06 -8.98
CA ILE A 57 -5.15 2.05 -7.65
C ILE A 57 -6.48 1.29 -7.63
N LYS A 58 -7.25 1.29 -8.73
CA LYS A 58 -8.51 0.52 -8.82
C LYS A 58 -8.27 -0.99 -8.68
N ASP A 59 -7.18 -1.49 -9.26
CA ASP A 59 -6.81 -2.91 -9.17
C ASP A 59 -6.34 -3.27 -7.75
N ILE A 60 -5.68 -2.33 -7.06
CA ILE A 60 -5.29 -2.47 -5.66
C ILE A 60 -6.55 -2.54 -4.76
N LEU A 61 -7.52 -1.64 -4.99
CA LEU A 61 -8.72 -1.52 -4.15
C LEU A 61 -9.76 -2.64 -4.32
N ILE A 62 -9.63 -3.49 -5.34
CA ILE A 62 -10.44 -4.71 -5.47
C ILE A 62 -9.74 -5.95 -4.90
N ASN A 63 -8.48 -5.83 -4.49
CA ASN A 63 -7.77 -6.94 -3.83
C ASN A 63 -8.43 -7.21 -2.47
N PRO A 64 -8.88 -8.45 -2.18
CA PRO A 64 -9.52 -8.79 -0.90
C PRO A 64 -8.70 -8.38 0.33
N GLN A 65 -7.37 -8.50 0.25
CA GLN A 65 -6.48 -8.14 1.37
C GLN A 65 -6.45 -6.63 1.61
N VAL A 66 -6.48 -5.85 0.52
CA VAL A 66 -6.56 -4.40 0.62
C VAL A 66 -7.93 -4.00 1.18
N CYS A 67 -9.01 -4.65 0.74
CA CYS A 67 -10.35 -4.44 1.28
C CYS A 67 -10.39 -4.67 2.80
N ASP A 68 -9.75 -5.74 3.29
CA ASP A 68 -9.65 -6.01 4.72
C ASP A 68 -8.83 -4.91 5.43
N TYR A 69 -7.70 -4.49 4.86
CA TYR A 69 -6.83 -3.46 5.45
C TYR A 69 -7.51 -2.09 5.58
N ILE A 70 -8.28 -1.68 4.56
CA ILE A 70 -9.03 -0.41 4.58
C ILE A 70 -10.37 -0.52 5.31
N HIS A 71 -10.65 -1.66 5.95
CA HIS A 71 -11.90 -1.96 6.66
C HIS A 71 -13.15 -1.70 5.80
N LEU A 72 -13.13 -2.25 4.58
CA LEU A 72 -14.27 -2.16 3.66
C LEU A 72 -15.48 -2.87 4.28
N HIS A 73 -16.57 -2.13 4.47
CA HIS A 73 -17.79 -2.65 5.07
C HIS A 73 -19.03 -2.22 4.28
N ARG A 74 -20.12 -2.96 4.46
CA ARG A 74 -21.42 -2.66 3.84
C ARG A 74 -22.35 -2.01 4.85
N PHE A 75 -22.92 -0.87 4.48
CA PHE A 75 -23.97 -0.20 5.23
C PHE A 75 -25.08 0.23 4.25
N GLU A 76 -26.31 -0.22 4.48
CA GLU A 76 -27.46 0.05 3.59
C GLU A 76 -27.16 -0.22 2.10
N ASP A 77 -26.61 -1.41 1.82
CA ASP A 77 -26.18 -1.87 0.48
C ASP A 77 -25.05 -1.07 -0.19
N ILE A 78 -24.50 -0.06 0.47
CA ILE A 78 -23.38 0.75 -0.01
C ILE A 78 -22.09 0.28 0.66
N LEU A 79 -21.01 0.17 -0.12
CA LEU A 79 -19.67 -0.18 0.38
C LEU A 79 -18.90 1.09 0.78
N TYR A 80 -18.47 1.13 2.03
CA TYR A 80 -17.69 2.20 2.63
C TYR A 80 -16.33 1.66 3.09
N PHE A 81 -15.29 2.46 2.94
CA PHE A 81 -13.96 2.17 3.50
C PHE A 81 -13.60 3.20 4.58
N HIS A 82 -12.71 2.83 5.48
CA HIS A 82 -12.31 3.69 6.58
C HIS A 82 -11.29 4.74 6.11
N LYS A 83 -11.54 6.01 6.45
CA LYS A 83 -10.73 7.15 6.02
C LYS A 83 -9.26 6.95 6.37
N GLU A 84 -8.97 6.78 7.66
CA GLU A 84 -7.62 6.77 8.21
C GLU A 84 -6.80 5.61 7.62
N SER A 85 -7.43 4.44 7.46
CA SER A 85 -6.77 3.24 6.93
C SER A 85 -6.50 3.35 5.44
N PHE A 86 -7.38 4.02 4.69
CA PHE A 86 -7.14 4.32 3.28
C PHE A 86 -6.04 5.37 3.10
N GLU A 87 -6.07 6.47 3.86
CA GLU A 87 -5.05 7.51 3.79
C GLU A 87 -3.66 6.98 4.14
N GLU A 88 -3.58 6.12 5.15
CA GLU A 88 -2.35 5.42 5.52
C GLU A 88 -1.85 4.50 4.41
N LEU A 89 -2.73 3.70 3.79
CA LEU A 89 -2.38 2.88 2.64
C LEU A 89 -1.81 3.72 1.49
N ILE A 90 -2.49 4.80 1.12
CA ILE A 90 -2.09 5.70 0.03
C ILE A 90 -0.74 6.37 0.35
N TYR A 91 -0.54 6.81 1.58
CA TYR A 91 0.73 7.37 2.04
C TYR A 91 1.87 6.36 1.89
N TRP A 92 1.69 5.13 2.35
CA TRP A 92 2.75 4.12 2.27
C TRP A 92 3.01 3.63 0.85
N LEU A 93 1.98 3.51 0.01
CA LEU A 93 2.13 3.25 -1.42
C LEU A 93 2.91 4.37 -2.12
N PHE A 94 2.69 5.63 -1.74
CA PHE A 94 3.47 6.75 -2.23
C PHE A 94 4.94 6.62 -1.81
N VAL A 95 5.21 6.43 -0.51
CA VAL A 95 6.57 6.32 0.04
C VAL A 95 7.36 5.20 -0.64
N THR A 96 6.79 4.00 -0.78
CA THR A 96 7.49 2.88 -1.44
C THR A 96 7.75 3.17 -2.91
N SER A 97 6.82 3.83 -3.58
CA SER A 97 7.00 4.21 -4.98
C SER A 97 8.10 5.26 -5.20
N ILE A 98 8.34 6.13 -4.20
CA ILE A 98 9.48 7.06 -4.17
C ILE A 98 10.78 6.32 -3.92
N ILE A 99 10.81 5.41 -2.94
CA ILE A 99 11.97 4.55 -2.67
C ILE A 99 12.39 3.80 -3.95
N ASP A 100 11.42 3.25 -4.68
CA ASP A 100 11.68 2.55 -5.93
C ASP A 100 12.26 3.47 -7.01
N LEU A 101 11.67 4.66 -7.17
CA LEU A 101 12.14 5.65 -8.14
C LEU A 101 13.58 6.10 -7.84
N VAL A 102 13.90 6.34 -6.56
CA VAL A 102 15.25 6.73 -6.12
C VAL A 102 16.23 5.58 -6.28
N SER A 103 15.81 4.34 -5.97
CA SER A 103 16.67 3.14 -6.10
C SER A 103 17.11 2.87 -7.54
N GLN A 104 16.32 3.31 -8.52
CA GLN A 104 16.61 3.19 -9.95
C GLN A 104 17.37 4.40 -10.51
N SER A 105 17.49 5.49 -9.75
CA SER A 105 18.18 6.68 -10.20
C SER A 105 19.69 6.53 -10.06
N GLU A 106 20.42 6.64 -11.17
CA GLU A 106 21.89 6.54 -11.20
C GLU A 106 22.61 7.84 -10.78
N THR A 107 21.85 8.93 -10.57
CA THR A 107 22.39 10.26 -10.28
C THR A 107 21.96 10.75 -8.90
N GLN A 108 22.78 11.58 -8.25
CA GLN A 108 22.40 12.30 -7.01
C GLN A 108 21.33 13.40 -7.22
N LYS A 109 20.70 13.48 -8.39
CA LYS A 109 19.64 14.45 -8.67
C LYS A 109 18.28 13.88 -8.24
N ILE A 110 17.39 14.78 -7.83
CA ILE A 110 15.99 14.44 -7.53
C ILE A 110 15.34 13.86 -8.79
N PRO A 111 14.81 12.61 -8.73
CA PRO A 111 14.15 12.02 -9.89
C PRO A 111 12.91 12.83 -10.31
N PRO A 112 12.70 13.07 -11.62
CA PRO A 112 11.59 13.92 -12.09
C PRO A 112 10.20 13.35 -11.76
N GLY A 113 10.07 12.03 -11.57
CA GLY A 113 8.79 11.38 -11.24
C GLY A 113 8.30 11.59 -9.81
N ILE A 114 9.05 12.27 -8.93
CA ILE A 114 8.60 12.53 -7.55
C ILE A 114 7.36 13.41 -7.52
N LEU A 115 7.33 14.48 -8.33
CA LEU A 115 6.20 15.41 -8.37
C LEU A 115 4.94 14.71 -8.90
N GLU A 116 5.07 13.94 -9.98
CA GLU A 116 3.97 13.15 -10.55
C GLU A 116 3.36 12.17 -9.53
N ARG A 117 4.22 11.49 -8.76
CA ARG A 117 3.79 10.60 -7.68
C ARG A 117 3.03 11.34 -6.61
N TYR A 118 3.53 12.50 -6.18
CA TYR A 118 2.86 13.34 -5.18
C TYR A 118 1.50 13.83 -5.66
N GLU A 119 1.41 14.34 -6.89
CA GLU A 119 0.14 14.79 -7.49
C GLU A 119 -0.87 13.63 -7.63
N THR A 120 -0.39 12.43 -7.96
CA THR A 120 -1.22 11.23 -8.02
C THR A 120 -1.76 10.84 -6.65
N THR A 121 -0.92 10.89 -5.60
CA THR A 121 -1.34 10.69 -4.20
C THR A 121 -2.44 11.68 -3.82
N GLN A 122 -2.24 12.98 -4.09
CA GLN A 122 -3.24 14.01 -3.76
C GLN A 122 -4.56 13.76 -4.49
N ARG A 123 -4.51 13.42 -5.79
CA ARG A 123 -5.71 13.06 -6.56
C ARG A 123 -6.49 11.91 -5.92
N PHE A 124 -5.80 10.90 -5.37
CA PHE A 124 -6.46 9.77 -4.69
C PHE A 124 -7.12 10.20 -3.38
N ILE A 125 -6.47 11.03 -2.58
CA ILE A 125 -7.02 11.56 -1.32
C ILE A 125 -8.25 12.45 -1.60
N GLU A 126 -8.13 13.41 -2.53
CA GLU A 126 -9.23 14.31 -2.91
C GLU A 126 -10.42 13.53 -3.48
N ALA A 127 -10.17 12.50 -4.30
CA ALA A 127 -11.23 11.64 -4.83
C ALA A 127 -11.91 10.82 -3.71
N ALA A 128 -11.16 10.35 -2.71
CA ALA A 128 -11.72 9.64 -1.56
C ALA A 128 -12.62 10.56 -0.73
N GLU A 129 -12.18 11.78 -0.45
CA GLU A 129 -13.00 12.79 0.23
C GLU A 129 -14.27 13.14 -0.57
N GLY A 130 -14.11 13.41 -1.88
CA GLY A 130 -15.23 13.71 -2.79
C GLY A 130 -16.22 12.54 -2.92
N SER A 131 -15.75 11.30 -2.80
CA SER A 131 -16.58 10.10 -2.79
C SER A 131 -17.36 9.91 -1.48
N ARG A 132 -17.03 10.69 -0.44
CA ARG A 132 -17.44 10.45 0.96
C ARG A 132 -17.12 9.02 1.40
N TYR A 133 -15.95 8.54 1.00
CA TYR A 133 -15.44 7.20 1.30
C TYR A 133 -16.33 6.06 0.82
N ARG A 134 -17.11 6.27 -0.27
CA ARG A 134 -17.91 5.24 -0.94
C ARG A 134 -17.12 4.65 -2.09
N LEU A 135 -16.99 3.32 -2.14
CA LEU A 135 -16.15 2.63 -3.12
C LEU A 135 -16.60 2.91 -4.57
N SER A 136 -17.90 2.81 -4.85
CA SER A 136 -18.46 3.05 -6.19
C SER A 136 -18.27 4.49 -6.67
N SER A 137 -18.48 5.47 -5.78
CA SER A 137 -18.25 6.89 -6.09
C SER A 137 -16.76 7.18 -6.31
N LEU A 138 -15.88 6.58 -5.51
CA LEU A 138 -14.43 6.71 -5.68
C LEU A 138 -14.00 6.20 -7.06
N PHE A 139 -14.48 5.04 -7.48
CA PHE A 139 -14.14 4.48 -8.79
C PHE A 139 -14.59 5.37 -9.94
N THR A 140 -15.71 6.06 -9.76
CA THR A 140 -16.21 7.05 -10.73
C THR A 140 -15.28 8.27 -10.80
N LEU A 141 -14.85 8.81 -9.65
CA LEU A 141 -13.96 9.98 -9.57
C LEU A 141 -12.51 9.71 -10.03
N LEU A 142 -12.09 8.44 -9.99
CA LEU A 142 -10.78 7.99 -10.48
C LEU A 142 -10.78 7.55 -11.95
N SER A 143 -11.88 7.78 -12.68
CA SER A 143 -11.99 7.49 -14.13
C SER A 143 -11.60 8.71 -14.95
#